data_AF-A0A7Y5DRH9-F1
#
_entry.id   AF-A0A7Y5DRH9-F1
#
_cell.length_a   1.000
_cell.length_b   1.000
_cell.length_c   1.000
_cell.angle_alpha   90.00
_cell.angle_beta   90.00
_cell.angle_gamma   90.00
#
_symmetry.space_group_name_H-M   'P 1'
#
loop_
_entity.id
_entity.type
_entity.pdbx_description
1 polymer ?
#
loop_
_entity_poly.entity_id
_entity_poly.type
_entity_poly.pdbx_seq_one_letter_code
_entity_poly.pdbx_strand_id
1 'polypeptide(L)'
;MKIGFSKLRYVVVIGIFLVLNSCKDDDAMPSPIDGEIEMEYFNLSDTVVKAFARGFSVDVNHDGRKDLKFGTLLVGDPIEQVDKVQFFISTNIGVRLPVNNNEAIPVLNNGDTIVLDDFDGYQWFELSSIVLVQKIISSNSPYIWEGSWKDAVHKFIPYQVKDADKRYNGWIEISVDIPSENIILHRAALSKTPDQIICVGK
;
A
#
# COMPACT_ATOMS: atom_id res chain seq x y z
N MET A 1 78.02 4.70 49.43
CA MET A 1 76.85 4.34 50.25
C MET A 1 75.94 3.42 49.42
N LYS A 2 75.76 2.18 49.88
CA LYS A 2 74.72 1.15 49.62
C LYS A 2 74.17 0.91 48.18
N ILE A 3 74.65 -0.19 47.58
CA ILE A 3 73.97 -1.41 47.08
C ILE A 3 72.46 -1.35 46.76
N GLY A 4 72.05 -1.92 45.60
CA GLY A 4 70.70 -2.49 45.42
C GLY A 4 70.35 -3.02 44.02
N PHE A 5 70.74 -4.26 43.69
CA PHE A 5 70.08 -5.12 42.68
C PHE A 5 68.62 -5.41 43.10
N SER A 6 67.67 -5.61 42.16
CA SER A 6 66.64 -6.69 42.27
C SER A 6 65.53 -6.62 41.20
N LYS A 7 65.45 -7.70 40.40
CA LYS A 7 64.26 -8.49 39.97
C LYS A 7 63.16 -7.78 39.15
N LEU A 8 62.97 -8.16 37.88
CA LEU A 8 62.14 -9.30 37.44
C LEU A 8 60.68 -9.17 37.89
N ARG A 9 59.79 -8.94 36.92
CA ARG A 9 58.58 -9.75 36.65
C ARG A 9 57.83 -9.20 35.43
N TYR A 10 57.89 -9.98 34.34
CA TYR A 10 56.88 -9.95 33.29
C TYR A 10 55.55 -10.36 33.93
N VAL A 11 54.53 -9.52 33.82
CA VAL A 11 53.14 -9.93 33.98
C VAL A 11 52.46 -9.68 32.64
N VAL A 12 52.40 -10.73 31.84
CA VAL A 12 51.53 -10.81 30.66
C VAL A 12 50.11 -10.91 31.20
N VAL A 13 49.34 -9.83 31.09
CA VAL A 13 47.90 -9.89 31.33
C VAL A 13 47.27 -10.40 30.03
N ILE A 14 46.99 -11.70 30.00
CA ILE A 14 46.12 -12.32 29.00
C ILE A 14 44.70 -11.82 29.29
N GLY A 15 44.28 -10.80 28.55
CA GLY A 15 42.89 -10.34 28.53
C GLY A 15 42.04 -11.37 27.80
N ILE A 16 41.28 -12.15 28.56
CA ILE A 16 40.24 -13.05 28.06
C ILE A 16 39.15 -12.18 27.42
N PHE A 17 39.13 -12.12 26.09
CA PHE A 17 37.99 -11.62 25.32
C PHE A 17 36.86 -12.65 25.43
N LEU A 18 35.95 -12.44 26.38
CA LEU A 18 34.64 -13.09 26.39
C LEU A 18 33.80 -12.48 25.26
N VAL A 19 33.87 -13.09 24.08
CA VAL A 19 32.94 -12.82 23.00
C VAL A 19 31.60 -13.45 23.39
N LEU A 20 30.74 -12.65 24.01
CA LEU A 20 29.32 -12.96 24.14
C LEU A 20 28.73 -12.88 22.73
N ASN A 21 28.65 -14.02 22.05
CA ASN A 21 27.71 -14.20 20.94
C ASN A 21 26.30 -14.10 21.53
N SER A 22 25.79 -12.87 21.61
CA SER A 22 24.35 -12.65 21.65
C SER A 22 23.83 -13.18 20.32
N CYS A 23 23.15 -14.32 20.34
CA CYS A 23 22.15 -14.62 19.32
C CYS A 23 21.30 -13.36 19.21
N LYS A 24 21.40 -12.68 18.07
CA LYS A 24 20.27 -11.93 17.60
C LYS A 24 19.29 -13.00 17.18
N ASP A 25 18.25 -13.19 17.97
CA ASP A 25 17.03 -13.74 17.42
C ASP A 25 16.63 -12.76 16.32
N ASP A 26 16.95 -13.12 15.09
CA ASP A 26 16.35 -12.49 13.93
C ASP A 26 14.84 -12.67 14.16
N ASP A 27 14.13 -11.55 14.31
CA ASP A 27 12.68 -11.53 14.33
C ASP A 27 12.20 -12.27 13.08
N ALA A 28 11.89 -13.55 13.23
CA ALA A 28 11.39 -14.37 12.16
C ALA A 28 10.08 -13.70 11.73
N MET A 29 10.08 -13.15 10.51
CA MET A 29 8.84 -12.72 9.89
C MET A 29 7.83 -13.88 10.04
N PRO A 30 6.60 -13.61 10.52
CA PRO A 30 5.61 -14.67 10.68
C PRO A 30 5.49 -15.39 9.34
N SER A 31 5.84 -16.68 9.34
CA SER A 31 5.69 -17.53 8.17
C SER A 31 4.21 -17.55 7.79
N PRO A 32 3.86 -17.56 6.50
CA PRO A 32 2.47 -17.68 6.07
C PRO A 32 1.86 -18.89 6.78
N ILE A 33 0.73 -18.68 7.45
CA ILE A 33 -0.01 -19.76 8.10
C ILE A 33 -0.31 -20.79 7.00
N ASP A 34 0.12 -22.02 7.25
CA ASP A 34 -0.03 -23.17 6.35
C ASP A 34 -1.52 -23.56 6.28
N GLY A 35 -2.26 -22.80 5.46
CA GLY A 35 -3.69 -22.91 5.23
C GLY A 35 -4.09 -21.93 4.13
N GLU A 36 -4.90 -22.37 3.18
CA GLU A 36 -5.48 -21.48 2.18
C GLU A 36 -6.34 -20.44 2.89
N ILE A 37 -5.95 -19.16 2.80
CA ILE A 37 -6.69 -18.08 3.45
C ILE A 37 -8.03 -17.95 2.74
N GLU A 38 -9.11 -18.13 3.49
CA GLU A 38 -10.43 -18.01 2.92
C GLU A 38 -10.76 -16.54 2.60
N MET A 39 -10.94 -16.26 1.32
CA MET A 39 -11.29 -14.95 0.79
C MET A 39 -12.78 -14.89 0.40
N GLU A 40 -13.41 -13.74 0.62
CA GLU A 40 -14.65 -13.37 -0.03
C GLU A 40 -14.33 -12.60 -1.31
N TYR A 41 -14.93 -13.00 -2.44
CA TYR A 41 -14.70 -12.38 -3.74
C TYR A 41 -15.94 -11.62 -4.23
N PHE A 42 -15.69 -10.46 -4.83
CA PHE A 42 -16.71 -9.57 -5.37
C PHE A 42 -16.48 -9.42 -6.86
N ASN A 43 -17.48 -9.76 -7.67
CA ASN A 43 -17.46 -9.42 -9.09
C ASN A 43 -17.94 -7.98 -9.28
N LEU A 44 -17.08 -7.11 -9.81
CA LEU A 44 -17.41 -5.71 -10.08
C LEU A 44 -17.88 -5.50 -11.53
N SER A 45 -18.01 -6.58 -12.31
CA SER A 45 -18.61 -6.62 -13.65
C SER A 45 -17.97 -5.62 -14.62
N ASP A 46 -16.65 -5.48 -14.54
CA ASP A 46 -15.87 -4.51 -15.34
C ASP A 46 -16.48 -3.09 -15.29
N THR A 47 -16.85 -2.65 -14.08
CA THR A 47 -17.48 -1.35 -13.87
C THR A 47 -16.53 -0.25 -14.34
N VAL A 48 -17.05 0.64 -15.19
CA VAL A 48 -16.27 1.74 -15.77
C VAL A 48 -16.52 3.04 -14.99
N VAL A 49 -15.44 3.64 -14.47
CA VAL A 49 -15.42 5.01 -13.96
C VAL A 49 -14.82 5.90 -15.04
N LYS A 50 -15.67 6.67 -15.70
CA LYS A 50 -15.29 7.53 -16.82
C LYS A 50 -15.00 8.97 -16.35
N ALA A 51 -14.08 9.65 -17.04
CA ALA A 51 -13.89 11.09 -16.90
C ALA A 51 -15.23 11.84 -16.91
N PHE A 52 -15.42 12.75 -15.94
CA PHE A 52 -16.60 13.61 -15.80
C PHE A 52 -17.93 12.90 -15.54
N ALA A 53 -17.90 11.59 -15.26
CA ALA A 53 -19.10 10.82 -14.94
C ALA A 53 -19.30 10.69 -13.42
N ARG A 54 -20.47 10.16 -13.04
CA ARG A 54 -20.70 9.74 -11.65
C ARG A 54 -19.70 8.63 -11.31
N GLY A 55 -19.05 8.76 -10.15
CA GLY A 55 -18.16 7.74 -9.62
C GLY A 55 -18.87 6.45 -9.23
N PHE A 56 -18.08 5.46 -8.80
CA PHE A 56 -18.54 4.18 -8.29
C PHE A 56 -18.21 4.03 -6.81
N SER A 57 -19.07 3.35 -6.06
CA SER A 57 -18.84 3.11 -4.62
C SER A 57 -19.23 1.69 -4.25
N VAL A 58 -18.37 1.02 -3.48
CA VAL A 58 -18.53 -0.37 -3.07
C VAL A 58 -18.58 -0.47 -1.54
N ASP A 59 -19.45 -1.36 -1.07
CA ASP A 59 -19.53 -1.85 0.30
C ASP A 59 -18.84 -3.20 0.27
N VAL A 60 -17.63 -3.30 0.85
CA VAL A 60 -16.78 -4.50 0.77
C VAL A 60 -16.93 -5.39 2.00
N ASN A 61 -17.49 -4.88 3.11
CA ASN A 61 -17.70 -5.65 4.34
C ASN A 61 -19.18 -5.93 4.65
N HIS A 62 -20.10 -5.49 3.78
CA HIS A 62 -21.56 -5.63 3.89
C HIS A 62 -22.17 -5.00 5.14
N ASP A 63 -21.55 -3.93 5.64
CA ASP A 63 -22.08 -3.20 6.81
C ASP A 63 -23.19 -2.19 6.45
N GLY A 64 -23.50 -2.06 5.16
CA GLY A 64 -24.51 -1.15 4.62
C GLY A 64 -23.95 0.25 4.28
N ARG A 65 -22.66 0.51 4.54
CA ARG A 65 -21.97 1.75 4.19
C ARG A 65 -21.08 1.52 2.98
N LYS A 66 -20.79 2.60 2.25
CA LYS A 66 -19.83 2.54 1.14
C LYS A 66 -18.43 2.80 1.70
N ASP A 67 -17.57 1.81 1.53
CA ASP A 67 -16.21 1.76 2.08
C ASP A 67 -15.19 2.43 1.17
N LEU A 68 -15.27 2.11 -0.13
CA LEU A 68 -14.39 2.63 -1.16
C LEU A 68 -15.22 3.39 -2.20
N LYS A 69 -14.70 4.54 -2.64
CA LYS A 69 -15.27 5.32 -3.73
C LYS A 69 -14.20 5.63 -4.77
N PHE A 70 -14.53 5.35 -6.02
CA PHE A 70 -13.76 5.73 -7.19
C PHE A 70 -14.48 6.87 -7.90
N GLY A 71 -13.75 7.89 -8.30
CA GLY A 71 -14.37 9.03 -8.94
C GLY A 71 -13.40 9.88 -9.73
N THR A 72 -13.94 10.97 -10.25
CA THR A 72 -13.17 11.95 -11.02
C THR A 72 -13.39 13.36 -10.48
N LEU A 73 -12.35 14.17 -10.46
CA LEU A 73 -12.40 15.61 -10.19
C LEU A 73 -11.87 16.38 -11.39
N LEU A 74 -12.41 17.58 -11.61
CA LEU A 74 -11.82 18.58 -12.48
C LEU A 74 -11.24 19.68 -11.59
N VAL A 75 -9.93 19.85 -11.62
CA VAL A 75 -9.20 20.78 -10.76
C VAL A 75 -8.43 21.77 -11.64
N GLY A 76 -8.73 23.06 -11.50
CA GLY A 76 -7.95 24.12 -12.13
C GLY A 76 -6.75 24.48 -11.26
N ASP A 77 -5.58 24.60 -11.89
CA ASP A 77 -4.34 25.08 -11.29
C ASP A 77 -3.98 26.43 -11.90
N PRO A 78 -4.34 27.55 -11.26
CA PRO A 78 -4.11 28.89 -11.83
C PRO A 78 -2.64 29.31 -11.81
N ILE A 79 -1.81 28.66 -10.98
CA ILE A 79 -0.37 28.97 -10.90
C ILE A 79 0.32 28.36 -12.13
N GLU A 80 0.08 27.08 -12.39
CA GLU A 80 0.63 26.37 -13.54
C GLU A 80 -0.16 26.60 -14.84
N GLN A 81 -1.31 27.29 -14.76
CA GLN A 81 -2.22 27.56 -15.89
C GLN A 81 -2.67 26.29 -16.62
N VAL A 82 -2.99 25.25 -15.86
CA VAL A 82 -3.48 23.96 -16.38
C VAL A 82 -4.77 23.54 -15.69
N ASP A 83 -5.59 22.77 -16.39
CA ASP A 83 -6.67 22.00 -15.80
C ASP A 83 -6.23 20.54 -15.63
N LYS A 84 -6.71 19.88 -14.58
CA LYS A 84 -6.39 18.49 -14.25
C LYS A 84 -7.69 17.70 -14.12
N VAL A 85 -7.83 16.64 -14.92
CA VAL A 85 -8.86 15.62 -14.69
C VAL A 85 -8.22 14.52 -13.87
N GLN A 86 -8.61 14.39 -12.61
CA GLN A 86 -8.00 13.46 -11.66
C GLN A 86 -8.92 12.28 -11.41
N PHE A 87 -8.42 11.06 -11.61
CA PHE A 87 -9.06 9.85 -11.12
C PHE A 87 -8.53 9.53 -9.74
N PHE A 88 -9.42 9.26 -8.80
CA PHE A 88 -9.04 9.02 -7.41
C PHE A 88 -9.81 7.85 -6.81
N ILE A 89 -9.22 7.29 -5.76
CA ILE A 89 -9.88 6.40 -4.80
C ILE A 89 -9.94 7.12 -3.46
N SER A 90 -11.07 7.01 -2.76
CA SER A 90 -11.21 7.50 -1.40
C SER A 90 -11.81 6.44 -0.48
N THR A 91 -11.40 6.42 0.79
CA THR A 91 -11.93 5.52 1.82
C THR A 91 -12.88 6.23 2.78
N ASN A 92 -13.73 5.42 3.42
CA ASN A 92 -14.59 5.84 4.53
C ASN A 92 -14.00 5.41 5.89
N ILE A 93 -14.68 5.80 6.98
CA ILE A 93 -14.34 5.38 8.35
C ILE A 93 -14.31 3.86 8.44
N GLY A 94 -13.26 3.32 9.03
CA GLY A 94 -13.00 1.89 9.16
C GLY A 94 -12.24 1.30 7.97
N VAL A 95 -11.95 2.05 6.90
CA VAL A 95 -11.22 1.53 5.74
C VAL A 95 -9.96 2.33 5.47
N ARG A 96 -8.86 1.61 5.23
CA ARG A 96 -7.51 2.16 5.11
C ARG A 96 -6.87 1.83 3.77
N LEU A 97 -6.04 2.76 3.30
CA LEU A 97 -5.12 2.55 2.18
C LEU A 97 -3.67 2.68 2.67
N PRO A 98 -2.71 1.98 2.07
CA PRO A 98 -1.31 2.16 2.39
C PRO A 98 -0.76 3.33 1.56
N VAL A 99 -0.50 4.46 2.21
CA VAL A 99 -0.11 5.73 1.58
C VAL A 99 1.34 6.08 1.93
N ASN A 100 2.11 6.54 0.95
CA ASN A 100 3.48 7.03 1.16
C ASN A 100 3.55 8.56 1.29
N ASN A 101 4.77 9.08 1.48
CA ASN A 101 5.03 10.52 1.63
C ASN A 101 4.71 11.36 0.38
N ASN A 102 4.48 10.73 -0.78
CA ASN A 102 4.07 11.39 -2.02
C ASN A 102 2.56 11.28 -2.26
N GLU A 103 1.79 10.93 -1.22
CA GLU A 103 0.35 10.70 -1.30
C GLU A 103 -0.04 9.67 -2.38
N ALA A 104 0.81 8.65 -2.56
CA ALA A 104 0.57 7.56 -3.50
C ALA A 104 0.35 6.24 -2.76
N ILE A 105 -0.36 5.33 -3.42
CA ILE A 105 -0.56 3.93 -2.98
C ILE A 105 0.27 2.99 -3.88
N PRO A 106 0.68 1.80 -3.39
CA PRO A 106 1.52 0.88 -4.14
C PRO A 106 0.73 0.23 -5.28
N VAL A 107 1.38 0.03 -6.44
CA VAL A 107 0.82 -0.66 -7.60
C VAL A 107 1.19 -2.14 -7.50
N LEU A 108 0.29 -2.97 -6.98
CA LEU A 108 0.58 -4.39 -6.79
C LEU A 108 0.31 -5.22 -8.05
N ASN A 109 1.13 -6.24 -8.26
CA ASN A 109 1.01 -7.27 -9.27
C ASN A 109 0.33 -8.51 -8.70
N ASN A 110 -0.22 -9.36 -9.57
CA ASN A 110 -0.73 -10.66 -9.16
C ASN A 110 0.34 -11.46 -8.40
N GLY A 111 -0.03 -12.00 -7.23
CA GLY A 111 0.86 -12.75 -6.34
C GLY A 111 1.61 -11.91 -5.32
N ASP A 112 1.58 -10.58 -5.41
CA ASP A 112 2.18 -9.71 -4.40
C ASP A 112 1.46 -9.86 -3.05
N THR A 113 2.20 -9.63 -1.97
CA THR A 113 1.73 -9.82 -0.59
C THR A 113 1.17 -8.51 -0.01
N ILE A 114 0.05 -8.60 0.70
CA ILE A 114 -0.49 -7.52 1.53
C ILE A 114 -0.27 -7.89 2.99
N VAL A 115 0.62 -7.14 3.64
CA VAL A 115 0.93 -7.25 5.06
C VAL A 115 -0.10 -6.51 5.92
N LEU A 116 -0.18 -6.85 7.21
CA LEU A 116 -1.11 -6.19 8.14
C LEU A 116 -0.62 -4.83 8.63
N ASP A 117 0.69 -4.73 8.79
CA ASP A 117 1.38 -3.53 9.20
C ASP A 117 1.85 -2.76 7.96
N ASP A 118 2.70 -1.77 8.13
CA ASP A 118 3.14 -0.88 7.05
C ASP A 118 3.94 -1.65 5.97
N PHE A 119 3.77 -1.24 4.70
CA PHE A 119 4.66 -1.69 3.62
C PHE A 119 5.97 -0.90 3.68
N ASP A 120 7.01 -1.36 2.98
CA ASP A 120 8.21 -0.55 2.79
C ASP A 120 7.87 0.77 2.09
N GLY A 121 7.97 1.88 2.84
CA GLY A 121 7.65 3.22 2.38
C GLY A 121 6.17 3.61 2.36
N TYR A 122 5.22 2.76 2.81
CA TYR A 122 3.79 3.10 2.88
C TYR A 122 3.19 2.75 4.23
N GLN A 123 2.32 3.63 4.74
CA GLN A 123 1.63 3.41 6.01
C GLN A 123 0.12 3.36 5.85
N TRP A 124 -0.56 2.57 6.68
CA TRP A 124 -2.01 2.46 6.62
C TRP A 124 -2.72 3.69 7.18
N PHE A 125 -3.40 4.45 6.31
CA PHE A 125 -4.20 5.60 6.69
C PHE A 125 -5.67 5.40 6.41
N GLU A 126 -6.49 5.77 7.39
CA GLU A 126 -7.94 5.87 7.27
C GLU A 126 -8.34 7.20 6.61
N LEU A 127 -9.56 7.30 6.09
CA LEU A 127 -10.10 8.55 5.50
C LEU A 127 -9.16 9.19 4.45
N SER A 128 -8.54 8.36 3.64
CA SER A 128 -7.59 8.80 2.61
C SER A 128 -8.30 9.06 1.28
N SER A 129 -7.80 10.01 0.51
CA SER A 129 -8.23 10.25 -0.87
C SER A 129 -7.00 10.41 -1.75
N ILE A 130 -6.78 9.45 -2.65
CA ILE A 130 -5.52 9.29 -3.39
C ILE A 130 -5.79 9.42 -4.89
N VAL A 131 -5.05 10.31 -5.55
CA VAL A 131 -5.05 10.42 -7.01
C VAL A 131 -4.27 9.24 -7.58
N LEU A 132 -4.94 8.42 -8.39
CA LEU A 132 -4.34 7.26 -9.05
C LEU A 132 -3.60 7.71 -10.32
N VAL A 133 -4.30 8.50 -11.12
CA VAL A 133 -3.85 8.99 -12.43
C VAL A 133 -4.56 10.30 -12.74
N GLN A 134 -3.90 11.21 -13.44
CA GLN A 134 -4.46 12.48 -13.86
C GLN A 134 -4.10 12.84 -15.30
N LYS A 135 -5.04 13.47 -16.01
CA LYS A 135 -4.82 14.11 -17.30
C LYS A 135 -4.59 15.60 -17.08
N ILE A 136 -3.43 16.09 -17.48
CA ILE A 136 -3.07 17.52 -17.43
C ILE A 136 -3.39 18.14 -18.78
N ILE A 137 -4.18 19.20 -18.76
CA ILE A 137 -4.68 19.93 -19.92
C ILE A 137 -4.09 21.33 -19.88
N SER A 138 -3.27 21.65 -20.88
CA SER A 138 -2.70 22.99 -21.08
C SER A 138 -3.30 23.62 -22.34
N SER A 139 -3.38 24.94 -22.38
CA SER A 139 -3.80 25.69 -23.56
C SER A 139 -2.78 25.64 -24.71
N ASN A 140 -1.49 25.43 -24.39
CA ASN A 140 -0.38 25.62 -25.33
C ASN A 140 0.39 24.32 -25.63
N SER A 141 -0.07 23.18 -25.14
CA SER A 141 0.62 21.89 -25.33
C SER A 141 -0.39 20.74 -25.39
N PRO A 142 -0.05 19.64 -26.06
CA PRO A 142 -0.85 18.42 -25.97
C PRO A 142 -1.05 18.00 -24.51
N TYR A 143 -2.21 17.44 -24.20
CA TYR A 143 -2.43 16.91 -22.86
C TYR A 143 -1.44 15.79 -22.56
N ILE A 144 -1.09 15.65 -21.27
CA ILE A 144 -0.24 14.55 -20.78
C ILE A 144 -0.97 13.81 -19.66
N TRP A 145 -0.59 12.55 -19.46
CA TRP A 145 -1.10 11.71 -18.37
C TRP A 145 0.02 11.41 -17.38
N GLU A 146 -0.29 11.59 -16.10
CA GLU A 146 0.63 11.40 -14.98
C GLU A 146 0.01 10.56 -13.88
N GLY A 147 0.85 9.98 -13.02
CA GLY A 147 0.44 9.15 -11.90
C GLY A 147 0.96 7.72 -12.01
N SER A 148 1.21 7.09 -10.86
CA SER A 148 1.78 5.75 -10.78
C SER A 148 0.91 4.67 -11.42
N TRP A 149 -0.39 4.93 -11.56
CA TRP A 149 -1.35 3.97 -12.10
C TRP A 149 -1.63 4.14 -13.60
N LYS A 150 -0.99 5.09 -14.29
CA LYS A 150 -1.32 5.42 -15.70
C LYS A 150 -1.21 4.24 -16.68
N ASP A 151 -0.35 3.27 -16.37
CA ASP A 151 -0.08 2.08 -17.18
C ASP A 151 -0.65 0.80 -16.53
N ALA A 152 -1.56 0.94 -15.56
CA ALA A 152 -2.11 -0.19 -14.83
C ALA A 152 -3.02 -1.04 -15.73
N VAL A 153 -2.65 -2.31 -15.90
CA VAL A 153 -3.46 -3.35 -16.54
C VAL A 153 -3.52 -4.53 -15.58
N HIS A 154 -4.72 -4.87 -15.11
CA HIS A 154 -4.95 -5.93 -14.12
C HIS A 154 -4.01 -5.78 -12.89
N LYS A 155 -4.02 -4.59 -12.29
CA LYS A 155 -3.23 -4.25 -11.07
C LYS A 155 -4.12 -4.17 -9.85
N PHE A 156 -3.55 -4.34 -8.67
CA PHE A 156 -4.29 -4.51 -7.44
C PHE A 156 -4.03 -3.36 -6.47
N ILE A 157 -5.10 -2.65 -6.08
CA ILE A 157 -5.06 -1.69 -4.98
C ILE A 157 -5.30 -2.45 -3.69
N PRO A 158 -4.33 -2.48 -2.75
CA PRO A 158 -4.55 -3.02 -1.42
C PRO A 158 -5.44 -2.10 -0.59
N TYR A 159 -6.30 -2.68 0.24
CA TYR A 159 -7.04 -1.97 1.28
C TYR A 159 -7.13 -2.83 2.54
N GLN A 160 -7.44 -2.19 3.67
CA GLN A 160 -7.65 -2.87 4.94
C GLN A 160 -8.94 -2.36 5.57
N VAL A 161 -9.84 -3.28 5.89
CA VAL A 161 -11.05 -3.01 6.69
C VAL A 161 -10.72 -3.24 8.16
N LYS A 162 -11.05 -2.29 9.01
CA LYS A 162 -10.99 -2.40 10.45
C LYS A 162 -12.42 -2.50 10.99
N ASP A 163 -12.75 -3.64 11.59
CA ASP A 163 -13.99 -3.87 12.31
C ASP A 163 -13.67 -4.23 13.76
N ALA A 164 -14.15 -3.41 14.70
CA ALA A 164 -13.68 -3.36 16.08
C ALA A 164 -12.13 -3.31 16.15
N ASP A 165 -11.50 -4.29 16.80
CA ASP A 165 -10.03 -4.40 16.93
C ASP A 165 -9.40 -5.36 15.91
N LYS A 166 -10.16 -5.82 14.92
CA LYS A 166 -9.71 -6.78 13.91
C LYS A 166 -9.46 -6.09 12.57
N ARG A 167 -8.43 -6.55 11.87
CA ARG A 167 -8.06 -6.06 10.53
C ARG A 167 -8.30 -7.14 9.49
N TYR A 168 -8.90 -6.77 8.37
CA TYR A 168 -9.15 -7.66 7.25
C TYR A 168 -8.50 -7.04 6.02
N ASN A 169 -7.46 -7.69 5.52
CA ASN A 169 -6.80 -7.25 4.30
C ASN A 169 -7.63 -7.67 3.08
N GLY A 170 -7.66 -6.80 2.09
CA GLY A 170 -8.36 -7.01 0.83
C GLY A 170 -7.64 -6.31 -0.32
N TRP A 171 -8.12 -6.57 -1.53
CA TRP A 171 -7.62 -5.93 -2.73
C TRP A 171 -8.74 -5.66 -3.73
N ILE A 172 -8.56 -4.67 -4.59
CA ILE A 172 -9.43 -4.41 -5.73
C ILE A 172 -8.59 -4.33 -7.00
N GLU A 173 -9.00 -5.07 -8.01
CA GLU A 173 -8.32 -5.17 -9.29
C GLU A 173 -8.85 -4.12 -10.27
N ILE A 174 -7.95 -3.34 -10.84
CA ILE A 174 -8.27 -2.27 -11.79
C ILE A 174 -7.39 -2.29 -13.04
N SER A 175 -7.91 -1.70 -14.11
CA SER A 175 -7.14 -1.27 -15.28
C SER A 175 -7.41 0.20 -15.58
N VAL A 176 -6.42 0.89 -16.14
CA VAL A 176 -6.51 2.27 -16.62
C VAL A 176 -6.49 2.26 -18.14
N ASP A 177 -7.59 2.68 -18.75
CA ASP A 177 -7.70 2.84 -20.21
C ASP A 177 -7.58 4.33 -20.54
N ILE A 178 -6.34 4.73 -20.83
CA ILE A 178 -5.99 6.10 -21.21
C ILE A 178 -6.70 6.55 -22.50
N PRO A 179 -6.69 5.77 -23.61
CA PRO A 179 -7.45 6.12 -24.82
C PRO A 179 -8.93 6.39 -24.59
N SER A 180 -9.58 5.61 -23.72
CA SER A 180 -11.01 5.77 -23.42
C SER A 180 -11.30 6.67 -22.21
N GLU A 181 -10.27 7.26 -21.61
CA GLU A 181 -10.31 8.12 -20.42
C GLU A 181 -11.13 7.53 -19.28
N ASN A 182 -10.80 6.30 -18.87
CA ASN A 182 -11.51 5.62 -17.78
C ASN A 182 -10.63 4.70 -16.93
N ILE A 183 -11.17 4.36 -15.75
CA ILE A 183 -10.72 3.25 -14.90
C ILE A 183 -11.77 2.15 -14.98
N ILE A 184 -11.32 0.91 -15.13
CA ILE A 184 -12.15 -0.29 -15.13
C ILE A 184 -11.91 -1.03 -13.83
N LEU A 185 -12.97 -1.32 -13.08
CA LEU A 185 -12.94 -2.13 -11.86
C LEU A 185 -13.40 -3.55 -12.18
N HIS A 186 -12.52 -4.53 -12.03
CA HIS A 186 -12.79 -5.91 -12.46
C HIS A 186 -13.45 -6.72 -11.35
N ARG A 187 -12.74 -6.87 -10.24
CA ARG A 187 -13.15 -7.66 -9.07
C ARG A 187 -12.44 -7.17 -7.83
N ALA A 188 -12.95 -7.56 -6.67
CA ALA A 188 -12.29 -7.33 -5.39
C ALA A 188 -12.27 -8.62 -4.56
N ALA A 189 -11.47 -8.64 -3.50
CA ALA A 189 -11.54 -9.65 -2.47
C ALA A 189 -11.25 -9.07 -1.09
N LEU A 190 -11.78 -9.72 -0.04
CA LEU A 190 -11.54 -9.41 1.37
C LEU A 190 -11.31 -10.71 2.13
N SER A 191 -10.31 -10.75 3.01
CA SER A 191 -10.10 -11.91 3.89
C SER A 191 -11.30 -12.11 4.80
N LYS A 192 -11.80 -13.35 4.92
CA LYS A 192 -12.86 -13.70 5.89
C LYS A 192 -12.31 -13.88 7.30
N THR A 193 -11.02 -14.19 7.40
CA THR A 193 -10.33 -14.35 8.68
C THR A 193 -9.57 -13.06 9.00
N PRO A 194 -9.67 -12.54 10.23
CA PRO A 194 -8.93 -11.35 10.62
C PRO A 194 -7.43 -11.62 10.71
N ASP A 195 -6.66 -10.54 10.61
CA ASP A 195 -5.22 -10.50 10.84
C ASP A 195 -4.46 -11.53 9.99
N GLN A 196 -4.83 -11.62 8.71
CA GLN A 196 -4.16 -12.46 7.72
C GLN A 196 -3.31 -11.63 6.75
N ILE A 197 -2.10 -12.11 6.49
CA ILE A 197 -1.27 -11.67 5.37
C ILE A 197 -1.75 -12.40 4.12
N ILE A 198 -2.19 -11.67 3.10
CA ILE A 198 -2.81 -12.27 1.89
C ILE A 198 -1.95 -12.08 0.65
N CYS A 199 -2.15 -12.93 -0.37
CA CYS A 199 -1.60 -12.70 -1.71
C CYS A 199 -2.71 -12.15 -2.63
N VAL A 200 -2.41 -11.13 -3.44
CA VAL A 200 -3.39 -10.56 -4.36
C VAL A 200 -3.59 -11.42 -5.61
N GLY A 201 -4.78 -11.37 -6.19
CA GLY A 201 -5.12 -11.97 -7.48
C GLY A 201 -5.27 -13.50 -7.51
N LYS A 202 -5.02 -14.17 -6.38
CA LYS A 202 -5.29 -15.60 -6.15
C LYS A 202 -6.70 -15.82 -5.65
#